data_AF-A0AAJ6B0P8-F1
#
_entry.id   AF-A0AAJ6B0P8-F1
#
_cell.length_a   1.000
_cell.length_b   1.000
_cell.length_c   1.000
_cell.angle_alpha   90.00
_cell.angle_beta   90.00
_cell.angle_gamma   90.00
#
_symmetry.space_group_name_H-M   'P 1'
#
loop_
_entity.id
_entity.type
_entity.pdbx_description
1 polymer ?
#
loop_
_entity_poly.entity_id
_entity_poly.type
_entity_poly.pdbx_seq_one_letter_code
_entity_poly.pdbx_strand_id
1 'polypeptide(L)' 'MDDKWEIDSGNQLLPVLESADGGAVDITRNGEVIATVTPRPKRDVAKARKAMDDLLALSVDLKLEPGETIMDLINEGRKS' A
#
# COMPACT_ATOMS: atom_id res chain seq x y z
N MET A 1 -13.86 -8.71 -15.40
CA MET A 1 -15.08 -7.92 -15.62
C MET A 1 -14.85 -6.67 -14.82
N ASP A 2 -14.70 -5.53 -15.49
CA ASP A 2 -14.43 -4.26 -14.85
C ASP A 2 -15.77 -3.62 -14.49
N ASP A 3 -16.11 -3.65 -13.20
CA ASP A 3 -17.39 -3.12 -12.72
C ASP A 3 -17.32 -1.59 -12.66
N LYS A 4 -18.02 -0.93 -13.58
CA LYS A 4 -18.10 0.53 -13.69
C LYS A 4 -19.41 1.03 -13.12
N TRP A 5 -19.33 2.01 -12.22
CA TRP A 5 -20.49 2.59 -11.54
C TRP A 5 -20.60 4.10 -11.82
N GLU A 6 -21.79 4.51 -12.27
CA GLU A 6 -22.12 5.92 -12.51
C GLU A 6 -22.88 6.48 -11.29
N ILE A 7 -22.29 7.46 -10.60
CA ILE A 7 -22.92 8.07 -9.43
C ILE A 7 -23.75 9.27 -9.88
N ASP A 8 -25.06 9.06 -9.98
CA ASP A 8 -26.02 10.15 -10.07
C ASP A 8 -26.24 10.77 -8.69
N SER A 9 -26.55 12.06 -8.65
CA SER A 9 -26.29 12.98 -7.51
C SER A 9 -27.18 12.79 -6.26
N GLY A 10 -27.40 11.56 -5.79
CA GLY A 10 -28.17 11.25 -4.60
C GLY A 10 -27.84 9.88 -3.97
N ASN A 11 -27.29 9.91 -2.75
CA ASN A 11 -27.36 8.85 -1.74
C ASN A 11 -26.86 7.41 -2.03
N GLN A 12 -26.08 7.14 -3.08
CA GLN A 12 -25.59 5.76 -3.37
C GLN A 12 -24.18 5.43 -2.83
N LEU A 13 -23.70 6.09 -1.77
CA LEU A 13 -22.36 5.82 -1.22
C LEU A 13 -22.21 4.41 -0.61
N LEU A 14 -23.25 3.91 0.07
CA LEU A 14 -23.23 2.60 0.74
C LEU A 14 -23.04 1.43 -0.26
N PRO A 15 -23.81 1.34 -1.36
CA PRO A 15 -23.63 0.30 -2.37
C PRO A 15 -22.24 0.28 -3.04
N VAL A 16 -21.65 1.46 -3.26
CA VAL A 16 -20.31 1.59 -3.84
C VAL A 16 -19.25 1.04 -2.88
N LEU A 17 -19.40 1.32 -1.58
CA LEU A 17 -18.49 0.79 -0.55
C LEU A 17 -18.61 -0.73 -0.39
N GLU A 18 -19.84 -1.27 -0.43
CA GLU A 18 -20.07 -2.72 -0.38
C GLU A 18 -19.47 -3.45 -1.59
N SER A 19 -19.56 -2.85 -2.78
CA SER A 19 -18.94 -3.39 -4.00
C SER A 19 -17.41 -3.31 -3.95
N ALA A 20 -16.87 -2.24 -3.34
CA ALA A 20 -15.42 -2.06 -3.21
C ALA A 20 -14.74 -3.04 -2.23
N ASP A 21 -15.49 -3.68 -1.33
CA ASP A 21 -14.96 -4.75 -0.48
C ASP A 21 -14.55 -6.01 -1.28
N GLY A 22 -15.06 -6.17 -2.52
CA GLY A 22 -14.69 -7.23 -3.46
C GLY A 22 -13.56 -6.90 -4.44
N GLY A 23 -13.16 -5.62 -4.56
CA GLY A 23 -12.18 -5.16 -5.55
C GLY A 23 -12.19 -3.65 -5.75
N ALA A 24 -11.26 -3.12 -6.55
CA ALA A 24 -11.25 -1.69 -6.87
C ALA A 24 -12.47 -1.31 -7.73
N VAL A 25 -13.11 -0.19 -7.43
CA VAL A 25 -14.27 0.34 -8.16
C VAL A 25 -13.97 1.74 -8.66
N ASP A 26 -14.09 1.95 -9.97
CA ASP A 26 -13.95 3.27 -10.58
C ASP A 26 -15.26 4.05 -10.51
N ILE A 27 -15.17 5.30 -10.06
CA ILE A 27 -16.26 6.27 -10.04
C ILE A 27 -16.14 7.11 -11.31
N THR A 28 -17.17 7.03 -12.17
CA THR A 28 -17.24 7.83 -13.39
C THR A 28 -18.28 8.94 -13.30
N ARG A 29 -17.99 10.10 -13.90
CA ARG A 29 -18.93 11.21 -14.12
C ARG A 29 -18.83 11.66 -15.58
N ASN A 30 -19.95 11.73 -16.28
CA ASN A 30 -20.00 12.06 -17.72
C ASN A 30 -19.11 11.16 -18.59
N GLY A 31 -19.00 9.87 -18.24
CA GLY A 31 -18.15 8.90 -18.93
C GLY A 31 -16.65 8.99 -18.63
N GLU A 32 -16.21 9.94 -17.80
CA GLU A 32 -14.81 10.09 -17.38
C GLU A 32 -14.61 9.54 -15.96
N VAL A 33 -13.53 8.79 -15.72
CA VAL A 33 -13.17 8.31 -14.38
C VAL A 33 -12.62 9.46 -13.55
N ILE A 34 -13.28 9.79 -12.45
CA ILE A 34 -12.91 10.91 -11.58
C ILE A 34 -12.27 10.45 -10.27
N ALA A 35 -12.49 9.20 -9.85
CA ALA A 35 -11.92 8.63 -8.65
C ALA A 35 -11.97 7.10 -8.70
N THR A 36 -11.15 6.43 -7.88
CA THR A 36 -11.19 4.98 -7.68
C THR A 36 -11.29 4.69 -6.19
N VAL A 37 -12.27 3.88 -5.80
CA VAL A 37 -12.41 3.35 -4.44
C VAL A 37 -11.69 2.02 -4.40
N THR A 38 -10.72 1.88 -3.51
CA THR A 38 -9.99 0.62 -3.32
C THR A 38 -10.23 0.06 -1.93
N PRO A 39 -10.38 -1.26 -1.79
CA PRO A 39 -10.47 -1.90 -0.48
C PRO A 39 -9.18 -1.60 0.28
N ARG A 40 -9.32 -1.03 1.48
CA ARG A 40 -8.16 -0.80 2.33
C ARG A 40 -7.63 -2.17 2.74
N PRO A 41 -6.37 -2.52 2.43
CA PRO A 41 -5.82 -3.79 2.88
C PRO A 41 -5.95 -3.85 4.40
N LYS A 42 -6.57 -4.92 4.91
CA LYS A 42 -6.65 -5.16 6.35
C LYS A 42 -5.24 -5.06 6.89
N ARG A 43 -5.01 -4.10 7.79
CA ARG A 43 -3.71 -3.90 8.42
C ARG A 43 -3.41 -5.15 9.23
N ASP A 44 -2.56 -6.02 8.69
CA ASP A 44 -2.08 -7.19 9.40
C ASP A 44 -1.07 -6.74 10.45
N VAL A 45 -1.59 -6.45 11.65
CA VAL A 45 -0.80 -6.01 12.81
C VAL A 45 0.23 -7.07 13.19
N ALA A 46 -0.06 -8.35 13.00
CA ALA A 46 0.86 -9.44 13.31
C ALA A 46 2.03 -9.46 12.32
N LYS A 47 1.75 -9.35 11.01
CA LYS A 47 2.79 -9.23 9.98
C LYS A 47 3.65 -7.98 10.18
N ALA A 48 3.03 -6.84 10.53
CA ALA A 48 3.76 -5.61 10.80
C ALA A 48 4.67 -5.72 12.02
N ARG A 49 4.19 -6.32 13.13
CA ARG A 49 5.01 -6.58 14.31
C ARG A 49 6.16 -7.51 14.01
N LYS A 50 5.89 -8.63 13.31
CA LYS A 50 6.92 -9.57 12.90
C LYS A 50 8.00 -8.91 12.05
N ALA A 51 7.62 -8.08 11.08
CA ALA A 51 8.58 -7.33 10.28
C ALA A 51 9.44 -6.35 11.12
N MET A 52 8.86 -5.74 12.16
CA MET A 52 9.62 -4.90 13.09
C MET A 52 10.60 -5.71 13.93
N ASP A 53 10.18 -6.87 14.44
CA ASP A 53 11.04 -7.78 15.21
C ASP A 53 12.18 -8.32 14.35
N ASP A 54 11.90 -8.71 13.09
CA ASP A 54 12.89 -9.18 12.13
C ASP A 54 13.92 -8.07 11.80
N LEU A 55 13.48 -6.83 11.62
CA LEU A 55 14.36 -5.67 11.39
C LEU A 55 15.23 -5.36 12.62
N LEU A 56 14.66 -5.44 13.82
CA LEU A 56 15.40 -5.25 15.07
C LEU A 56 16.47 -6.34 15.24
N ALA A 57 16.14 -7.60 14.97
CA ALA A 57 17.09 -8.71 15.02
C ALA A 57 18.26 -8.50 14.05
N LEU A 58 17.98 -8.08 12.80
CA LEU A 58 19.02 -7.75 11.83
C LEU A 58 19.89 -6.56 12.26
N SER A 59 19.31 -5.58 12.96
CA SER A 59 20.04 -4.38 13.40
C SER A 59 21.08 -4.63 14.48
N VAL A 60 20.92 -5.70 15.29
CA VAL A 60 21.82 -6.01 16.40
C VAL A 60 23.21 -6.44 15.91
N ASP A 61 23.28 -7.08 14.74
CA ASP A 61 24.53 -7.54 14.12
C ASP A 61 25.07 -6.59 13.05
N LEU A 62 24.33 -5.54 12.69
CA LEU A 62 24.76 -4.54 11.71
C LEU A 62 25.68 -3.50 12.37
N LYS A 63 26.92 -3.89 12.64
CA LYS A 63 28.01 -2.94 12.90
C LYS A 63 28.75 -2.70 11.60
N LEU A 64 28.83 -1.42 11.21
CA LEU A 64 29.74 -0.99 10.16
C LEU A 64 31.17 -1.38 10.57
N GLU A 65 31.92 -1.94 9.63
CA GLU A 65 33.34 -2.16 9.86
C GLU A 65 34.05 -0.81 10.09
N PRO A 66 35.16 -0.76 10.86
CA PRO A 66 35.86 0.49 11.12
C PRO A 66 36.26 1.21 9.82
N GLY A 67 35.68 2.39 9.57
CA GLY A 67 35.96 3.21 8.37
C GLY A 67 34.92 3.08 7.25
N GLU A 68 33.97 2.16 7.38
CA GLU A 68 32.85 2.02 6.45
C GLU A 68 31.74 3.02 6.78
N THR A 69 31.25 3.76 5.77
CA THR A 69 30.20 4.77 5.98
C THR A 69 28.85 4.26 5.51
N ILE A 70 27.78 4.85 6.07
CA ILE A 70 26.40 4.60 5.62
C ILE A 70 26.26 4.86 4.10
N MET A 71 27.02 5.80 3.54
CA MET A 71 26.98 6.09 2.10
C MET A 71 27.60 4.98 1.25
N ASP A 72 28.59 4.24 1.78
CA ASP A 72 29.20 3.12 1.07
C ASP A 72 28.18 1.98 0.92
N LEU A 73 27.45 1.66 2.00
CA LEU A 73 26.36 0.68 1.96
C LEU A 73 25.24 1.07 0.99
N ILE A 74 24.85 2.35 0.96
CA ILE A 74 23.81 2.85 0.05
C ILE A 74 24.27 2.72 -1.42
N ASN A 75 25.53 3.02 -1.70
CA ASN A 75 26.08 2.92 -3.05
C ASN A 75 26.21 1.47 -3.52
N GLU A 76 26.54 0.54 -2.63
CA GLU A 76 26.60 -0.89 -2.93
C GLU A 76 25.19 -1.47 -3.20
N GLY A 77 24.21 -1.12 -2.36
CA GLY A 77 22.82 -1.55 -2.55
C GLY A 77 22.17 -1.03 -3.84
N ARG A 78 22.65 0.08 -4.41
CA ARG A 78 22.19 0.60 -5.72
C ARG A 78 22.83 -0.07 -6.93
N LYS A 79 23.95 -0.77 -6.75
CA LYS A 79 24.63 -1.50 -7.83
C LYS A 79 24.10 -2.92 -8.01
N SER A 80 23.36 -3.45 -7.03
CA SER A 80 22.80 -4.81 -7.01
C SER A 80 21.43 -4.88 -7.68
#